data_AF-A0A1W9X9I1-F1
#
_entry.id   AF-A0A1W9X9I1-F1
#
_cell.length_a   1.000
_cell.length_b   1.000
_cell.length_c   1.000
_cell.angle_alpha   90.00
_cell.angle_beta   90.00
_cell.angle_gamma   90.00
#
_symmetry.space_group_name_H-M   'P 1'
#
loop_
_entity.id
_entity.type
_entity.pdbx_description
1 polymer ?
#
loop_
_entity_poly.entity_id
_entity_poly.type
_entity_poly.pdbx_seq_one_letter_code
_entity_poly.pdbx_strand_id
1 'polypeptide(L)'
;MKITTRCHRIRQLPILACILISLTATSQADIITDGSVGPSETLGGQDYHIPEGLGTMTWQNLFHSFQTFSVFKGESATFTGPDAKQ
;
A
#
# COMPACT_ATOMS: atom_id res chain seq x y z
N MET A 1 10.23 -58.18 35.67
CA MET A 1 11.54 -57.56 35.41
C MET A 1 11.31 -56.18 34.81
N LYS A 2 11.77 -55.11 35.46
CA LYS A 2 11.52 -53.68 35.14
C LYS A 2 12.44 -53.20 34.00
N ILE A 3 11.89 -52.53 32.98
CA ILE A 3 12.64 -51.63 32.08
C ILE A 3 11.67 -50.51 31.63
N THR A 4 11.49 -49.45 32.42
CA THR A 4 12.12 -48.11 32.35
C THR A 4 11.76 -47.23 31.14
N THR A 5 11.35 -46.01 31.52
CA THR A 5 10.88 -44.84 30.79
C THR A 5 11.86 -44.34 29.71
N ARG A 6 11.36 -44.03 28.50
CA ARG A 6 12.02 -43.07 27.61
C ARG A 6 11.33 -41.71 27.68
N CYS A 7 11.93 -40.78 28.42
CA CYS A 7 11.63 -39.36 28.36
C CYS A 7 12.12 -38.85 27.00
N HIS A 8 11.19 -38.54 26.09
CA HIS A 8 11.52 -37.91 24.82
C HIS A 8 11.80 -36.43 25.10
N ARG A 9 13.07 -36.10 25.38
CA ARG A 9 13.59 -34.73 25.30
C ARG A 9 13.44 -34.26 23.83
N ILE A 10 12.28 -33.71 23.47
CA ILE A 10 12.09 -32.98 22.22
C ILE A 10 12.69 -31.59 22.42
N ARG A 11 14.02 -31.54 22.37
CA ARG A 11 14.76 -30.32 22.09
C ARG A 11 14.74 -30.19 20.58
N GLN A 12 13.79 -29.48 19.98
CA GLN A 12 13.84 -28.75 18.69
C GLN A 12 12.47 -28.13 18.44
N LEU A 13 12.35 -26.79 18.40
CA LEU A 13 11.45 -26.09 17.49
C LEU A 13 11.62 -24.55 17.58
N PRO A 14 12.73 -23.96 17.09
CA PRO A 14 12.74 -22.55 16.70
C PRO A 14 12.10 -22.34 15.31
N ILE A 15 11.37 -23.32 14.77
CA ILE A 15 10.76 -23.23 13.44
C ILE A 15 9.45 -22.43 13.50
N LEU A 16 8.77 -22.41 14.65
CA LEU A 16 7.52 -21.67 14.83
C LEU A 16 7.73 -20.15 14.85
N ALA A 17 8.91 -19.66 15.24
CA ALA A 17 9.22 -18.24 15.31
C ALA A 17 9.45 -17.59 13.93
N CYS A 18 9.92 -18.34 12.93
CA CYS A 18 10.16 -17.79 11.59
C CYS A 18 8.84 -17.58 10.80
N ILE A 19 7.78 -18.34 11.11
CA ILE A 19 6.49 -18.25 10.41
C ILE A 19 5.70 -17.01 10.85
N LEU A 20 5.96 -16.45 12.03
CA LEU A 20 5.25 -15.29 12.58
C LEU A 20 5.67 -13.94 11.97
N ILE A 21 6.75 -13.88 11.17
CA ILE A 21 7.30 -12.61 10.65
C ILE A 21 6.72 -12.23 9.28
N SER A 22 6.02 -13.13 8.58
CA SER A 22 5.69 -12.93 7.16
C SER A 22 4.27 -12.42 6.86
N LEU A 23 3.48 -12.02 7.87
CA LEU A 23 2.08 -11.61 7.67
C LEU A 23 1.87 -10.10 7.94
N THR A 24 2.74 -9.25 7.39
CA THR A 24 2.34 -7.85 7.17
C THR A 24 1.48 -7.82 5.91
N ALA A 25 0.18 -8.07 6.05
CA ALA A 25 -0.78 -7.72 5.02
C ALA A 25 -0.74 -6.20 4.87
N THR A 26 0.05 -5.70 3.93
CA THR A 26 -0.01 -4.31 3.51
C THR A 26 -1.39 -4.12 2.92
N SER A 27 -2.27 -3.45 3.66
CA SER A 27 -3.49 -2.89 3.08
C SER A 27 -3.05 -2.05 1.88
N GLN A 28 -3.30 -2.51 0.66
CA GLN A 28 -3.08 -1.69 -0.52
C GLN A 28 -4.08 -0.55 -0.40
N ALA A 29 -3.63 0.64 0.02
CA ALA A 29 -4.37 1.83 -0.33
C ALA A 29 -4.26 1.98 -1.84
N ASP A 30 -5.39 2.22 -2.45
CA ASP A 30 -5.48 2.57 -3.85
C ASP A 30 -6.07 3.98 -3.92
N ILE A 31 -5.48 4.81 -4.76
CA ILE A 31 -6.10 6.04 -5.23
C ILE A 31 -6.69 5.73 -6.61
N ILE A 32 -7.99 5.89 -6.76
CA ILE A 32 -8.70 5.60 -8.01
C ILE A 32 -9.36 6.89 -8.49
N THR A 33 -8.92 7.42 -9.64
CA THR A 33 -9.58 8.56 -10.28
C THR A 33 -10.86 8.09 -10.98
N ASP A 34 -11.93 8.88 -10.88
CA ASP A 34 -13.26 8.48 -11.37
C ASP A 34 -13.54 8.79 -12.84
N GLY A 35 -12.61 9.46 -13.52
CA GLY A 35 -12.73 9.83 -14.92
C GLY A 35 -13.57 11.08 -15.22
N SER A 36 -14.09 11.79 -14.21
CA SER A 36 -14.97 12.94 -14.45
C SER A 36 -14.24 14.22 -14.87
N VAL A 37 -12.99 14.38 -14.44
CA VAL A 37 -12.14 15.55 -14.73
C VAL A 37 -10.74 15.14 -15.23
N GLY A 38 -10.60 13.96 -15.81
CA GLY A 38 -9.33 13.39 -16.25
C GLY A 38 -9.49 11.92 -16.63
N PRO A 39 -8.40 11.18 -16.90
CA PRO A 39 -8.47 9.73 -17.07
C PRO A 39 -8.85 9.02 -15.76
N SER A 40 -9.54 7.88 -15.88
CA SER A 40 -9.78 6.96 -14.75
C SER A 40 -8.60 6.00 -14.65
N GLU A 41 -7.90 6.05 -13.52
CA GLU A 41 -6.63 5.38 -13.27
C GLU A 41 -6.59 4.88 -11.83
N THR A 42 -5.91 3.75 -11.62
CA THR A 42 -5.60 3.23 -10.29
C THR A 42 -4.13 3.46 -9.99
N LEU A 43 -3.84 4.26 -8.96
CA LEU A 43 -2.50 4.48 -8.45
C LEU A 43 -2.28 3.56 -7.25
N GLY A 44 -1.30 2.67 -7.39
CA GLY A 44 -0.83 1.77 -6.32
C GLY A 44 0.57 2.14 -5.84
N GLY A 45 0.95 1.59 -4.70
CA GLY A 45 2.24 1.86 -4.06
C GLY A 45 2.07 2.62 -2.76
N GLN A 46 3.18 3.11 -2.21
CA GLN A 46 3.23 3.85 -0.94
C GLN A 46 3.46 5.35 -1.16
N ASP A 47 3.97 5.74 -2.32
CA ASP A 47 4.24 7.13 -2.70
C ASP A 47 3.49 7.42 -4.00
N TYR A 48 2.24 7.86 -3.86
CA TYR A 48 1.36 8.14 -5.00
C TYR A 48 1.78 9.45 -5.66
N HIS A 49 2.12 9.38 -6.94
CA HIS A 49 2.31 10.56 -7.76
C HIS A 49 1.04 10.88 -8.54
N ILE A 50 0.48 12.06 -8.31
CA ILE A 50 -0.75 12.54 -8.93
C ILE A 50 -0.39 13.74 -9.82
N PRO A 51 0.02 13.49 -11.08
CA PRO A 51 0.37 14.57 -11.98
C PRO A 51 -0.85 15.32 -12.49
N GLU A 52 -0.61 16.52 -13.01
CA GLU A 52 -1.64 17.34 -13.67
C GLU A 52 -2.43 16.60 -14.75
N GLY A 53 -1.82 15.63 -15.43
CA GLY A 53 -2.47 14.81 -16.46
C GLY A 53 -3.60 13.92 -15.94
N LEU A 54 -3.72 13.73 -14.62
CA LEU A 54 -4.86 13.07 -13.98
C LEU A 54 -6.00 14.04 -13.63
N GLY A 55 -5.90 15.30 -14.03
CA GLY A 55 -6.86 16.35 -13.73
C GLY A 55 -7.17 17.22 -14.94
N THR A 56 -8.01 18.22 -14.72
CA THR A 56 -8.39 19.21 -15.73
C THR A 56 -8.22 20.61 -15.17
N MET A 57 -7.58 21.47 -15.96
CA MET A 57 -7.46 22.90 -15.66
C MET A 57 -8.76 23.62 -16.01
N THR A 58 -9.32 24.35 -15.05
CA THR A 58 -10.42 25.29 -15.28
C THR A 58 -10.02 26.65 -14.69
N TRP A 59 -9.82 27.64 -15.57
CA TRP A 59 -9.18 28.92 -15.25
C TRP A 59 -7.77 28.72 -14.68
N GLN A 60 -7.53 29.14 -13.43
CA GLN A 60 -6.24 28.97 -12.75
C GLN A 60 -6.26 27.82 -11.72
N ASN A 61 -7.27 26.94 -11.78
CA ASN A 61 -7.41 25.83 -10.84
C ASN A 61 -7.26 24.50 -11.57
N LEU A 62 -6.52 23.58 -10.96
CA LEU A 62 -6.43 22.18 -11.38
C LEU A 62 -7.40 21.35 -10.54
N PHE A 63 -8.32 20.65 -11.21
CA PHE A 63 -9.29 19.78 -10.56
C PHE A 63 -8.93 18.31 -10.78
N HIS A 64 -8.99 17.53 -9.71
CA HIS A 64 -8.92 16.07 -9.72
C HIS A 64 -10.20 15.51 -9.09
N SER A 65 -10.64 14.34 -9.53
CA SER A 65 -11.80 13.66 -8.96
C SER A 65 -11.52 12.18 -8.78
N PHE A 66 -12.00 11.66 -7.65
CA PHE A 66 -11.61 10.36 -7.13
C PHE A 66 -12.84 9.55 -6.76
N GLN A 67 -12.87 8.31 -7.23
CA GLN A 67 -13.79 7.31 -6.71
C GLN A 67 -13.33 6.85 -5.32
N THR A 68 -12.02 6.73 -5.12
CA THR A 68 -11.40 6.36 -3.85
C THR A 68 -10.12 7.14 -3.67
N PHE A 69 -9.93 7.72 -2.49
CA PHE A 69 -8.70 8.40 -2.12
C PHE A 69 -8.35 8.00 -0.69
N SER A 70 -7.45 7.01 -0.56
CA SER A 70 -6.97 6.52 0.73
C SER A 70 -5.46 6.72 0.83
N VAL A 71 -5.00 7.23 1.98
CA VAL A 71 -3.57 7.34 2.31
C VAL A 71 -3.40 6.89 3.76
N PHE A 72 -2.73 5.77 3.97
CA PHE A 72 -2.46 5.18 5.27
C PHE A 72 -1.16 5.71 5.90
N LYS A 73 -0.90 5.28 7.13
CA LYS A 73 0.31 5.66 7.87
C LYS A 73 1.56 5.18 7.13
N GLY A 74 2.45 6.11 6.80
CA GLY A 74 3.70 5.83 6.10
C GLY A 74 3.60 5.99 4.58
N GLU A 75 2.42 6.32 4.07
CA GLU A 75 2.21 6.61 2.65
C GLU A 75 2.15 8.12 2.40
N SER A 76 2.36 8.52 1.15
CA SER A 76 2.32 9.91 0.70
C SER A 76 1.61 10.05 -0.64
N ALA A 77 0.88 11.16 -0.83
CA ALA A 77 0.30 11.54 -2.11
C ALA A 77 0.86 12.90 -2.53
N THR A 78 1.58 12.93 -3.65
CA THR A 78 2.26 14.12 -4.18
C THR A 78 1.56 14.60 -5.43
N PHE A 79 1.04 15.82 -5.38
CA PHE A 79 0.40 16.48 -6.52
C PHE A 79 1.42 17.37 -7.25
N THR A 80 1.48 17.27 -8.58
CA THR A 80 2.29 18.17 -9.42
C THR A 80 1.39 18.94 -10.38
N GLY A 81 1.56 20.26 -10.41
CA GLY A 81 0.81 21.16 -11.30
C GLY A 81 1.58 21.53 -12.58
N PRO A 82 0.97 22.31 -13.47
CA PRO A 82 1.53 22.69 -14.78
C PRO A 82 2.89 23.38 -14.75
N ASP A 83 3.20 24.08 -13.65
CA ASP A 83 4.48 24.76 -13.49
C ASP A 83 5.56 23.90 -12.82
N ALA A 84 5.23 22.67 -12.42
CA ALA A 84 6.21 21.74 -11.90
C ALA A 84 7.12 21.26 -13.04
N LYS A 85 8.40 21.61 -12.97
CA LYS A 85 9.43 20.99 -13.81
C LYS A 85 9.45 19.49 -13.47
N GLN A 86 9.14 18.63 -14.44
CA GLN A 86 9.26 17.17 -14.33
C GLN A 86 10.69 16.75 -13.99
#